data_AF-A0A5R9G7M1-F1
#
_entry.id   AF-A0A5R9G7M1-F1
#
_cell.length_a   1.000
_cell.length_b   1.000
_cell.length_c   1.000
_cell.angle_alpha   90.00
_cell.angle_beta   90.00
_cell.angle_gamma   90.00
#
_symmetry.space_group_name_H-M   'P 1'
#
loop_
_entity.id
_entity.type
_entity.pdbx_description
1 polymer ?
#
loop_
_entity_poly.entity_id
_entity_poly.type
_entity_poly.pdbx_seq_one_letter_code
_entity_poly.pdbx_strand_id
1 'polypeptide(L)'
;MSENGISSVVETINSHIQKELWFDFEIIRYERNELVVGGGKSLSYPHELEIHFKGVVFVSAPVEWRTDTSRAVFLILEGDEASKVNTKFQVEQGCYIFKFVPEDYPEDFSCLIGASRLEVKFREQT
;
A
#
# COMPACT_ATOMS: atom_id res chain seq x y z
N MET A 1 -16.90 7.97 4.84
CA MET A 1 -16.65 6.75 5.64
C MET A 1 -15.98 7.19 6.93
N SER A 2 -16.36 6.65 8.09
CA SER A 2 -15.74 7.03 9.37
C SER A 2 -14.27 6.57 9.40
N GLU A 3 -13.38 7.38 9.98
CA GLU A 3 -11.93 7.14 10.11
C GLU A 3 -11.60 5.73 10.66
N ASN A 4 -12.47 5.14 11.48
CA ASN A 4 -12.30 3.78 12.04
C ASN A 4 -12.28 2.65 10.99
N GLY A 5 -12.76 2.90 9.75
CA GLY A 5 -12.82 1.87 8.71
C GLY A 5 -11.50 1.61 7.99
N ILE A 6 -10.68 2.64 7.76
CA ILE A 6 -9.47 2.49 6.94
C ILE A 6 -8.31 1.91 7.75
N SER A 7 -8.14 2.35 9.00
CA SER A 7 -7.09 1.85 9.89
C SER A 7 -7.25 0.35 10.16
N SER A 8 -8.48 -0.13 10.34
CA SER A 8 -8.75 -1.56 10.51
C SER A 8 -8.43 -2.40 9.26
N VAL A 9 -8.61 -1.84 8.06
CA VAL A 9 -8.18 -2.50 6.80
C VAL A 9 -6.65 -2.58 6.74
N VAL A 10 -5.96 -1.49 7.10
CA VAL A 10 -4.48 -1.45 7.15
C VAL A 10 -3.93 -2.44 8.17
N GLU A 11 -4.54 -2.53 9.36
CA GLU A 11 -4.20 -3.53 10.38
C GLU A 11 -4.42 -4.96 9.88
N THR A 12 -5.52 -5.20 9.16
CA THR A 12 -5.82 -6.51 8.57
C THR A 12 -4.78 -6.92 7.53
N ILE A 13 -4.36 -5.98 6.67
CA ILE A 13 -3.30 -6.20 5.67
C ILE A 13 -1.99 -6.55 6.36
N ASN A 14 -1.53 -5.75 7.33
CA ASN A 14 -0.30 -6.05 8.06
C ASN A 14 -0.39 -7.39 8.79
N SER A 15 -1.50 -7.67 9.46
CA SER A 15 -1.71 -8.96 10.17
C SER A 15 -1.66 -10.17 9.23
N HIS A 16 -2.01 -10.00 7.96
CA HIS A 16 -1.86 -11.05 6.94
C HIS A 16 -0.39 -11.21 6.54
N ILE A 17 0.29 -10.11 6.20
CA ILE A 17 1.70 -10.10 5.78
C ILE A 17 2.62 -10.68 6.85
N GLN A 18 2.42 -10.30 8.12
CA GLN A 18 3.29 -10.68 9.24
C GLN A 18 3.21 -12.17 9.63
N LYS A 19 2.31 -12.95 9.02
CA LYS A 19 2.25 -14.41 9.20
C LYS A 19 3.24 -15.15 8.29
N GLU A 20 3.75 -14.48 7.27
CA GLU A 20 4.58 -15.07 6.23
C GLU A 20 6.07 -14.79 6.49
N LEU A 21 6.95 -15.67 5.99
CA LEU A 21 8.40 -15.49 6.10
C LEU A 21 8.95 -14.42 5.14
N TRP A 22 8.24 -14.18 4.04
CA TRP A 22 8.52 -13.14 3.05
C TRP A 22 7.22 -12.76 2.36
N PHE A 23 7.14 -11.51 1.90
CA PHE A 23 5.99 -10.99 1.18
C PHE A 23 6.42 -9.87 0.25
N ASP A 24 6.23 -10.10 -1.05
CA ASP A 24 6.62 -9.19 -2.11
C ASP A 24 5.37 -8.53 -2.71
N PHE A 25 5.56 -7.37 -3.33
CA PHE A 25 4.52 -6.59 -3.96
C PHE A 25 4.88 -6.17 -5.39
N GLU A 26 3.86 -5.97 -6.22
CA GLU A 26 4.01 -5.38 -7.53
C GLU A 26 2.81 -4.50 -7.94
N ILE A 27 3.04 -3.54 -8.82
CA ILE A 27 1.98 -2.80 -9.51
C ILE A 27 1.45 -3.67 -10.64
N ILE A 28 0.27 -4.27 -10.46
CA ILE A 28 -0.33 -5.17 -11.45
C ILE A 28 -1.17 -4.42 -12.49
N ARG A 29 -1.72 -3.24 -12.13
CA ARG A 29 -2.59 -2.47 -13.02
C ARG A 29 -2.75 -1.01 -12.57
N TYR A 30 -2.74 -0.08 -13.52
CA TYR A 30 -3.23 1.28 -13.31
C TYR A 30 -4.15 1.71 -14.47
N GLU A 31 -5.43 1.92 -14.19
CA GLU A 31 -6.39 2.41 -15.18
C GLU A 31 -7.51 3.20 -14.51
N ARG A 32 -8.05 4.23 -15.18
CA ARG A 32 -9.25 4.98 -14.72
C ARG A 32 -9.16 5.46 -13.26
N ASN A 33 -7.99 5.96 -12.84
CA ASN A 33 -7.69 6.41 -11.47
C ASN A 33 -7.82 5.31 -10.39
N GLU A 34 -7.69 4.05 -10.80
CA GLU A 34 -7.57 2.90 -9.93
C GLU A 34 -6.20 2.25 -10.11
N LEU A 35 -5.44 2.18 -9.02
CA LEU A 35 -4.20 1.41 -8.92
C LEU A 35 -4.51 0.11 -8.20
N VAL A 36 -4.02 -0.99 -8.75
CA VAL A 36 -4.04 -2.29 -8.10
C VAL A 36 -2.61 -2.71 -7.84
N VAL A 37 -2.32 -2.99 -6.57
CA VAL A 37 -1.06 -3.58 -6.12
C VAL A 37 -1.35 -5.02 -5.73
N GLY A 38 -0.65 -5.95 -6.37
CA GLY A 38 -0.65 -7.36 -6.02
C GLY A 38 0.44 -7.65 -4.98
N GLY A 39 0.24 -8.65 -4.13
CA GLY A 39 1.28 -9.15 -3.25
C GLY A 39 1.08 -10.59 -2.83
N GLY A 40 2.17 -11.22 -2.40
CA GLY A 40 2.19 -12.61 -1.95
C GLY A 40 3.61 -13.14 -1.74
N LYS A 41 3.72 -14.45 -1.47
CA LYS A 41 5.01 -15.16 -1.43
C LYS A 41 5.64 -15.33 -2.81
N SER A 42 4.83 -15.16 -3.86
CA SER A 42 5.23 -15.18 -5.26
C SER A 42 4.43 -14.11 -6.00
N LEU A 43 5.10 -13.41 -6.93
CA LEU A 43 4.50 -12.44 -7.85
C LEU A 43 3.84 -13.12 -9.07
N SER A 44 3.58 -14.42 -9.00
CA SER A 44 2.81 -15.13 -10.03
C SER A 44 1.32 -14.92 -9.82
N TYR A 45 0.59 -14.66 -10.91
CA TYR A 45 -0.87 -14.56 -10.85
C TYR A 45 -1.51 -15.95 -10.61
N PRO A 46 -2.54 -16.07 -9.75
CA PRO A 46 -3.18 -15.01 -8.97
C PRO A 46 -2.42 -14.64 -7.68
N HIS A 47 -2.42 -13.35 -7.33
CA HIS A 47 -1.83 -12.86 -6.08
C HIS A 47 -2.67 -13.26 -4.86
N GLU A 48 -1.99 -13.48 -3.73
CA GLU A 48 -2.61 -13.79 -2.43
C GLU A 48 -3.36 -12.57 -1.87
N LEU A 49 -2.85 -11.38 -2.16
CA LEU A 49 -3.39 -10.09 -1.75
C LEU A 49 -3.50 -9.17 -2.96
N GLU A 50 -4.67 -8.56 -3.14
CA GLU A 50 -4.86 -7.41 -4.04
C GLU A 50 -5.31 -6.20 -3.22
N ILE A 51 -4.59 -5.10 -3.35
CA ILE A 51 -4.91 -3.81 -2.73
C ILE A 51 -5.33 -2.86 -3.85
N HIS A 52 -6.60 -2.47 -3.84
CA HIS A 52 -7.22 -1.58 -4.81
C HIS A 52 -7.32 -0.16 -4.25
N PHE A 53 -6.47 0.73 -4.74
CA PHE A 53 -6.53 2.16 -4.46
C PHE A 53 -7.46 2.83 -5.48
N LYS A 54 -8.47 3.56 -5.01
CA LYS A 54 -9.44 4.26 -5.88
C LYS A 54 -9.29 5.77 -5.73
N GLY A 55 -9.53 6.49 -6.84
CA GLY A 55 -9.36 7.94 -6.88
C GLY A 55 -7.91 8.30 -6.57
N VAL A 56 -6.99 7.63 -7.25
CA VAL A 56 -5.54 7.82 -7.11
C VAL A 56 -5.17 9.20 -7.64
N VAL A 57 -4.42 9.95 -6.85
CA VAL A 57 -3.92 11.30 -7.20
C VAL A 57 -2.42 11.30 -7.48
N PHE A 58 -1.66 10.38 -6.86
CA PHE A 58 -0.25 10.17 -7.20
C PHE A 58 0.21 8.76 -6.81
N VAL A 59 1.26 8.30 -7.49
CA VAL A 59 1.99 7.06 -7.18
C VAL A 59 3.48 7.36 -7.27
N SER A 60 4.23 6.98 -6.23
CA SER A 60 5.68 7.10 -6.15
C SER A 60 6.23 5.80 -5.59
N ALA A 61 6.44 4.81 -6.46
CA ALA A 61 6.89 3.48 -6.10
C ALA A 61 7.67 2.84 -7.27
N PRO A 62 8.58 1.89 -7.02
CA PRO A 62 9.05 0.98 -8.05
C PRO A 62 7.89 0.08 -8.51
N VAL A 63 8.07 -0.62 -9.64
CA VAL A 63 7.05 -1.56 -10.12
C VAL A 63 6.92 -2.76 -9.17
N GLU A 64 8.03 -3.22 -8.59
CA GLU A 64 8.10 -4.35 -7.66
C GLU A 64 8.94 -3.96 -6.44
N TRP A 65 8.59 -4.50 -5.26
CA TRP A 65 9.40 -4.35 -4.05
C TRP A 65 9.15 -5.47 -3.04
N ARG A 66 10.12 -5.65 -2.15
CA ARG A 66 10.08 -6.62 -1.03
C ARG A 66 9.83 -5.94 0.30
N THR A 67 9.35 -6.67 1.28
CA THR A 67 9.08 -6.13 2.62
C THR A 67 9.54 -7.06 3.74
N ASP A 68 10.02 -6.45 4.83
CA ASP A 68 10.36 -7.15 6.08
C ASP A 68 9.08 -7.49 6.85
N THR A 69 8.67 -8.75 6.81
CA THR A 69 7.42 -9.22 7.43
C THR A 69 7.46 -9.23 8.96
N SER A 70 8.60 -8.95 9.60
CA SER A 70 8.69 -8.85 11.06
C SER A 70 8.09 -7.57 11.63
N ARG A 71 7.78 -6.58 10.79
CA ARG A 71 7.24 -5.26 11.19
C ARG A 71 5.99 -4.90 10.37
N ALA A 72 5.32 -3.81 10.77
CA ALA A 72 4.27 -3.23 9.95
C ALA A 72 4.89 -2.57 8.72
N VAL A 73 4.46 -2.99 7.53
CA VAL A 73 5.04 -2.57 6.25
C VAL A 73 4.11 -1.69 5.45
N PHE A 74 2.81 -1.66 5.79
CA PHE A 74 1.80 -0.83 5.13
C PHE A 74 1.17 0.15 6.13
N LEU A 75 1.28 1.44 5.87
CA LEU A 75 0.94 2.50 6.83
C LEU A 75 0.10 3.60 6.17
N ILE A 76 -0.60 4.38 6.99
CA ILE A 76 -1.18 5.67 6.59
C ILE A 76 -0.25 6.76 7.15
N LEU A 77 0.19 7.68 6.31
CA LEU A 77 0.99 8.81 6.76
C LEU A 77 0.10 9.85 7.44
N GLU A 78 0.59 10.35 8.57
CA GLU A 78 -0.04 11.41 9.36
C GLU A 78 0.99 12.49 9.76
N GLY A 79 0.50 13.59 10.32
CA GLY A 79 1.35 14.66 10.86
C GLY A 79 2.27 15.34 9.84
N ASP A 80 3.49 15.65 10.26
CA ASP A 80 4.44 16.43 9.47
C ASP A 80 4.92 15.71 8.20
N GLU A 81 5.04 14.37 8.23
CA GLU A 81 5.43 13.59 7.05
C GLU A 81 4.35 13.66 5.98
N ALA A 82 3.08 13.50 6.38
CA ALA A 82 1.94 13.66 5.48
C ALA A 82 1.88 15.08 4.90
N SER A 83 2.11 16.12 5.71
CA SER A 83 2.12 17.52 5.27
C SER A 83 3.16 17.79 4.16
N LYS A 84 4.37 17.24 4.31
CA LYS A 84 5.45 17.36 3.31
C LYS A 84 5.07 16.70 1.99
N VAL A 85 4.52 15.48 2.04
CA VAL A 85 4.09 14.74 0.84
C VAL A 85 2.90 15.43 0.18
N ASN A 86 1.92 15.88 0.97
CA ASN A 86 0.78 16.66 0.48
C ASN A 86 1.22 17.89 -0.29
N THR A 87 2.16 18.66 0.25
CA THR A 87 2.69 19.87 -0.40
C THR A 87 3.45 19.53 -1.68
N LYS A 88 4.26 18.45 -1.66
CA LYS A 88 5.07 18.02 -2.81
C LYS A 88 4.21 17.57 -3.99
N PHE A 89 3.14 16.82 -3.74
CA PHE A 89 2.30 16.22 -4.79
C PHE A 89 0.94 16.90 -4.98
N GLN A 90 0.67 17.99 -4.24
CA GLN A 90 -0.60 18.74 -4.29
C GLN A 90 -1.83 17.84 -4.02
N VAL A 91 -1.73 17.00 -2.98
CA VAL A 91 -2.78 16.06 -2.61
C VAL A 91 -4.05 16.80 -2.20
N GLU A 92 -5.18 16.49 -2.87
CA GLU A 92 -6.48 17.10 -2.59
C GLU A 92 -7.01 16.70 -1.20
N GLN A 93 -7.80 17.58 -0.58
CA GLN A 93 -8.51 17.26 0.66
C GLN A 93 -9.42 16.04 0.47
N GLY A 94 -9.41 15.12 1.44
CA GLY A 94 -10.18 13.88 1.38
C GLY A 94 -9.42 12.67 0.80
N CYS A 95 -8.14 12.83 0.47
CA CYS A 95 -7.25 11.71 0.15
C CYS A 95 -6.42 11.27 1.37
N TYR A 96 -6.14 9.98 1.43
CA TYR A 96 -5.14 9.38 2.32
C TYR A 96 -3.81 9.25 1.57
N ILE A 97 -2.71 9.33 2.30
CA ILE A 97 -1.39 8.93 1.80
C ILE A 97 -1.03 7.59 2.43
N PHE A 98 -0.98 6.56 1.60
CA PHE A 98 -0.52 5.23 1.98
C PHE A 98 0.98 5.10 1.75
N LYS A 99 1.65 4.37 2.64
CA LYS A 99 3.10 4.15 2.62
C LYS A 99 3.40 2.66 2.72
N PHE A 100 4.21 2.14 1.80
CA PHE A 100 4.92 0.89 2.02
C PHE A 100 6.36 1.16 2.46
N VAL A 101 6.86 0.34 3.38
CA VAL A 101 8.26 0.32 3.84
C VAL A 101 8.97 -0.86 3.17
N PRO A 102 9.70 -0.63 2.07
CA PRO A 102 10.42 -1.71 1.39
C PRO A 102 11.74 -2.05 2.11
N GLU A 103 12.15 -3.32 2.07
CA GLU A 103 13.32 -3.81 2.82
C GLU A 103 14.67 -3.46 2.14
N ASP A 104 14.74 -3.55 0.81
CA ASP A 104 16.00 -3.43 0.05
C ASP A 104 16.37 -1.98 -0.35
N TYR A 105 15.84 -0.98 0.36
CA TYR A 105 16.03 0.44 0.04
C TYR A 105 16.61 1.23 1.21
N PRO A 106 17.22 2.41 0.95
CA PRO A 106 17.62 3.34 2.01
C PRO A 106 16.47 3.68 2.97
N GLU A 107 16.79 3.97 4.24
CA GLU A 107 15.79 4.23 5.28
C GLU A 107 14.87 5.43 4.99
N ASP A 108 15.32 6.38 4.16
CA ASP A 108 14.55 7.55 3.75
C ASP A 108 13.67 7.30 2.50
N PHE A 109 13.72 6.11 1.93
CA PHE A 109 12.90 5.69 0.80
C PHE A 109 11.60 5.04 1.27
N SER A 110 10.50 5.29 0.55
CA SER A 110 9.21 4.65 0.79
C SER A 110 8.37 4.65 -0.48
N CYS A 111 7.55 3.63 -0.67
CA CYS A 111 6.55 3.63 -1.73
C CYS A 111 5.33 4.40 -1.26
N LEU A 112 4.94 5.45 -1.96
CA LEU A 112 3.87 6.37 -1.56
C LEU A 112 2.73 6.38 -2.57
N ILE A 113 1.49 6.26 -2.09
CA ILE A 113 0.28 6.26 -2.92
C ILE A 113 -0.73 7.22 -2.29
N GLY A 114 -1.14 8.24 -3.03
CA GLY A 114 -2.24 9.11 -2.64
C GLY A 114 -3.55 8.63 -3.24
N ALA A 115 -4.54 8.32 -2.43
CA ALA A 115 -5.85 7.85 -2.91
C ALA A 115 -6.98 8.18 -1.92
N SER A 116 -8.20 8.35 -2.43
CA SER A 116 -9.38 8.66 -1.60
C SER A 116 -10.01 7.43 -0.94
N ARG A 117 -9.75 6.23 -1.45
CA ARG A 117 -10.32 4.98 -0.94
C ARG A 117 -9.41 3.78 -1.18
N LEU A 118 -9.56 2.79 -0.31
CA LEU A 118 -8.87 1.51 -0.35
C LEU A 118 -9.90 0.37 -0.31
N GLU A 119 -9.67 -0.67 -1.09
CA GLU A 119 -10.38 -1.95 -1.00
C GLU A 119 -9.36 -3.08 -1.05
N VAL A 120 -9.63 -4.19 -0.37
CA VAL A 120 -8.70 -5.32 -0.29
C VAL A 120 -9.39 -6.62 -0.66
N LYS A 121 -8.67 -7.52 -1.33
CA LYS A 121 -9.09 -8.89 -1.58
C LYS A 121 -7.98 -9.84 -1.16
N PHE A 122 -8.35 -10.83 -0.35
CA PHE A 122 -7.49 -11.95 0.01
C PHE A 122 -7.92 -13.18 -0.79
N ARG A 123 -6.95 -13.97 -1.24
CA ARG A 123 -7.19 -15.27 -1.88
C ARG A 123 -6.49 -16.35 -1.08
N GLU A 124 -7.21 -17.43 -0.79
CA GLU A 124 -6.61 -18.65 -0.24
C GLU A 124 -5.96 -19.43 -1.39
N GLN A 125 -4.70 -19.84 -1.24
CA GLN A 125 -4.10 -20.83 -2.14
C GLN A 125 -4.54 -22.23 -1.67
N THR A 126 -5.36 -22.90 -2.48
CA THR A 126 -5.64 -24.35 -2.38
C THR A 126 -4.45 -25.19 -2.78
#